data_AF-S9UX34-F1
#
_entry.id   AF-S9UX34-F1
#
_cell.length_a   1.000
_cell.length_b   1.000
_cell.length_c   1.000
_cell.angle_alpha   90.00
_cell.angle_beta   90.00
_cell.angle_gamma   90.00
#
_symmetry.space_group_name_H-M   'P 1'
#
loop_
_entity.id
_entity.type
_entity.pdbx_description
1 polymer ?
#
loop_
_entity_poly.entity_id
_entity_poly.type
_entity_poly.pdbx_seq_one_letter_code
_entity_poly.pdbx_strand_id
1 'polypeptide(L)'
;MVEALPKSMLDIDAKNMCFEKYDFVQKPLYMDNWLQFLRELRKLELRWSLEPGVGGIYVLKIMDHSEDGGSLLAEVKGHGNLCIPIADFFETCGNITSGIAFEGSVVFAEPGGKKSILKIEALKRIGAEQDDEPPIIPYHRPQYNCRGISVNIALINMQTKVRTPLFNDISLQAVNYAFLSSIPAFMKRNDIGIKNADFISKDQKQHFRFAWCFLRKESWLTPVEMGELDLLLPP
;
A
#
# COMPACT_ATOMS: atom_id res chain seq x y z
N MET A 1 8.52 40.68 -2.47
CA MET A 1 8.48 39.91 -1.22
C MET A 1 7.31 38.95 -1.33
N VAL A 2 7.56 37.65 -1.48
CA VAL A 2 6.51 36.64 -1.38
C VAL A 2 6.38 36.35 0.11
N GLU A 3 5.28 36.76 0.73
CA GLU A 3 4.98 36.38 2.11
C GLU A 3 4.95 34.85 2.18
N ALA A 4 5.85 34.27 2.95
CA ALA A 4 5.82 32.84 3.24
C ALA A 4 4.49 32.55 3.96
N LEU A 5 3.66 31.71 3.36
CA LEU A 5 2.39 31.27 3.94
C LEU A 5 2.62 30.80 5.39
N PRO A 6 1.73 31.18 6.33
CA PRO A 6 1.84 30.72 7.72
C PRO A 6 1.86 29.19 7.76
N LYS A 7 2.73 28.60 8.60
CA LYS A 7 2.86 27.14 8.74
C LYS A 7 1.52 26.42 9.02
N SER A 8 0.60 27.09 9.72
CA SER A 8 -0.75 26.59 10.01
C SER A 8 -1.63 26.49 8.77
N MET A 9 -1.50 27.44 7.83
CA MET A 9 -2.26 27.45 6.58
C MET A 9 -1.81 26.33 5.65
N LEU A 10 -0.48 26.10 5.59
CA LEU A 10 0.10 24.97 4.85
C LEU A 10 -0.34 23.60 5.38
N ASP A 11 -0.58 23.47 6.69
CA ASP A 11 -1.01 22.21 7.27
C ASP A 11 -2.49 21.92 7.05
N ILE A 12 -3.34 22.94 7.07
CA ILE A 12 -4.76 22.82 6.69
C ILE A 12 -4.88 22.43 5.21
N ASP A 13 -4.11 23.05 4.34
CA ASP A 13 -4.07 22.67 2.93
C ASP A 13 -3.60 21.23 2.76
N ALA A 14 -2.56 20.82 3.49
CA ALA A 14 -2.07 19.44 3.46
C ALA A 14 -3.13 18.44 3.95
N LYS A 15 -3.87 18.78 5.01
CA LYS A 15 -4.99 17.98 5.53
C LYS A 15 -6.08 17.81 4.46
N ASN A 16 -6.50 18.90 3.82
CA ASN A 16 -7.48 18.86 2.75
C ASN A 16 -6.99 18.01 1.58
N MET A 17 -5.72 18.14 1.17
CA MET A 17 -5.15 17.30 0.13
C MET A 17 -5.12 15.81 0.52
N CYS A 18 -4.72 15.47 1.74
CA CYS A 18 -4.74 14.10 2.25
C CYS A 18 -6.15 13.50 2.21
N PHE A 19 -7.17 14.29 2.53
CA PHE A 19 -8.57 13.85 2.47
C PHE A 19 -9.10 13.75 1.04
N GLU A 20 -9.05 14.83 0.27
CA GLU A 20 -9.70 14.93 -1.04
C GLU A 20 -9.00 14.11 -2.13
N LYS A 21 -7.67 13.99 -2.07
CA LYS A 21 -6.89 13.28 -3.10
C LYS A 21 -6.49 11.86 -2.69
N TYR A 22 -6.26 11.64 -1.40
CA TYR A 22 -5.74 10.38 -0.88
C TYR A 22 -6.73 9.66 0.04
N ASP A 23 -7.95 10.19 0.21
CA ASP A 23 -9.03 9.59 1.00
C ASP A 23 -8.74 9.45 2.50
N PHE A 24 -7.70 10.05 3.05
CA PHE A 24 -7.37 9.86 4.46
C PHE A 24 -8.23 10.75 5.37
N VAL A 25 -8.90 10.12 6.33
CA VAL A 25 -9.65 10.84 7.37
C VAL A 25 -8.81 11.13 8.63
N GLN A 26 -7.67 10.45 8.77
CA GLN A 26 -6.73 10.58 9.88
C GLN A 26 -5.28 10.32 9.45
N LYS A 27 -4.34 11.12 9.97
CA LYS A 27 -2.89 10.92 9.79
C LYS A 27 -2.32 9.95 10.85
N PRO A 28 -1.10 9.41 10.63
CA PRO A 28 -0.40 8.63 11.65
C PRO A 28 -0.26 9.39 12.98
N LEU A 29 -0.38 8.67 14.09
CA LEU A 29 -0.40 9.25 15.45
C LEU A 29 0.93 9.90 15.83
N TYR A 30 2.04 9.40 15.31
CA TYR A 30 3.38 9.89 15.65
C TYR A 30 3.88 11.01 14.73
N MET A 31 3.10 11.40 13.71
CA MET A 31 3.45 12.52 12.85
C MET A 31 2.88 13.81 13.43
N ASP A 32 3.69 14.88 13.50
CA ASP A 32 3.27 16.13 14.13
C ASP A 32 2.18 16.84 13.33
N ASN A 33 2.27 16.79 12.00
CA ASN A 33 1.46 17.60 11.10
C ASN A 33 1.09 16.83 9.81
N TRP A 34 0.02 17.27 9.15
CA TRP A 34 -0.49 16.66 7.91
C TRP A 34 0.48 16.84 6.74
N LEU A 35 1.27 17.91 6.74
CA LEU A 35 2.30 18.14 5.71
C LEU A 35 3.37 17.03 5.69
N GLN A 36 3.79 16.52 6.85
CA GLN A 36 4.70 15.37 6.95
C GLN A 36 4.07 14.13 6.31
N PHE A 37 2.81 13.86 6.64
CA PHE A 37 2.09 12.71 6.09
C PHE A 37 1.91 12.82 4.57
N LEU A 38 1.53 14.00 4.08
CA LEU A 38 1.36 14.26 2.65
C LEU A 38 2.67 14.07 1.86
N ARG A 39 3.81 14.47 2.43
CA ARG A 39 5.14 14.22 1.81
C ARG A 39 5.41 12.73 1.71
N GLU A 40 5.08 11.98 2.76
CA GLU A 40 5.27 10.54 2.78
C GLU A 40 4.35 9.82 1.77
N LEU A 41 3.09 10.22 1.67
CA LEU A 41 2.15 9.69 0.66
C LEU A 41 2.61 9.95 -0.77
N ARG A 42 3.30 11.07 -1.02
CA ARG A 42 3.87 11.40 -2.33
C ARG A 42 5.18 10.66 -2.61
N LYS A 43 5.87 10.21 -1.55
CA LYS A 43 7.18 9.58 -1.64
C LYS A 43 7.10 8.17 -2.23
N LEU A 44 6.20 7.33 -1.70
CA LEU A 44 6.10 5.93 -2.08
C LEU A 44 5.09 5.74 -3.24
N GLU A 45 5.52 5.04 -4.28
CA GLU A 45 4.61 4.53 -5.31
C GLU A 45 4.92 3.06 -5.61
N LEU A 46 3.87 2.24 -5.67
CA LEU A 46 3.91 0.86 -6.12
C LEU A 46 3.26 0.78 -7.50
N ARG A 47 3.89 0.08 -8.45
CA ARG A 47 3.33 -0.14 -9.79
C ARG A 47 3.34 -1.62 -10.13
N TRP A 48 2.15 -2.18 -10.31
CA TRP A 48 1.98 -3.53 -10.81
C TRP A 48 1.80 -3.54 -12.33
N SER A 49 2.40 -4.51 -12.99
CA SER A 49 2.15 -4.81 -14.40
C SER A 49 2.20 -6.32 -14.64
N LEU A 50 1.55 -6.76 -15.71
CA LEU A 50 1.58 -8.14 -16.16
C LEU A 50 2.38 -8.23 -17.45
N GLU A 51 3.50 -8.96 -17.43
CA GLU A 51 4.29 -9.28 -18.62
C GLU A 51 3.83 -10.61 -19.25
N PRO A 52 3.98 -10.79 -20.57
CA PRO A 52 3.67 -12.05 -21.25
C PRO A 52 4.51 -13.23 -20.71
N GLY A 53 3.87 -14.37 -20.49
CA GLY A 53 4.50 -15.62 -20.05
C GLY A 53 3.46 -16.71 -19.77
N VAL A 54 3.90 -17.96 -19.62
CA VAL A 54 3.00 -19.07 -19.23
C VAL A 54 2.44 -18.79 -17.84
N GLY A 55 1.13 -18.57 -17.75
CA GLY A 55 0.46 -18.16 -16.50
C GLY A 55 0.66 -16.70 -16.12
N GLY A 56 1.26 -15.89 -17.00
CA GLY A 56 1.58 -14.47 -16.77
C GLY A 56 2.76 -14.26 -15.81
N ILE A 57 3.41 -13.09 -15.88
CA ILE A 57 4.46 -12.70 -14.93
C ILE A 57 4.05 -11.37 -14.29
N TYR A 58 3.78 -11.39 -12.99
CA TYR A 58 3.57 -10.16 -12.24
C TYR A 58 4.89 -9.46 -11.99
N VAL A 59 4.93 -8.17 -12.30
CA VAL A 59 6.05 -7.30 -12.04
C VAL A 59 5.58 -6.22 -11.08
N LEU A 60 6.25 -6.09 -9.94
CA LEU A 60 6.08 -4.97 -9.02
C LEU A 60 7.31 -4.07 -9.12
N LYS A 61 7.08 -2.80 -9.44
CA LYS A 61 8.07 -1.73 -9.34
C LYS A 61 7.78 -0.89 -8.10
N ILE A 62 8.83 -0.60 -7.35
CA ILE A 62 8.79 0.19 -6.12
C ILE A 62 9.57 1.48 -6.39
N MET A 63 8.91 2.62 -6.30
CA MET A 63 9.47 3.93 -6.63
C MET A 63 9.57 4.82 -5.39
N ASP A 64 10.62 5.64 -5.32
CA ASP A 64 10.80 6.72 -4.35
C ASP A 64 10.88 8.08 -5.07
N HIS A 65 9.92 8.95 -4.79
CA HIS A 65 9.79 10.29 -5.35
C HIS A 65 10.31 11.41 -4.41
N SER A 66 11.22 11.10 -3.50
CA SER A 66 11.88 12.10 -2.64
C SER A 66 12.74 13.09 -3.44
N GLU A 67 13.26 12.67 -4.61
CA GLU A 67 14.09 13.49 -5.49
C GLU A 67 13.35 13.79 -6.81
N ASP A 68 13.64 14.96 -7.40
CA ASP A 68 13.03 15.40 -8.67
C ASP A 68 13.30 14.36 -9.78
N GLY A 69 12.23 13.73 -10.27
CA GLY A 69 12.27 12.72 -11.33
C GLY A 69 11.91 11.30 -10.90
N GLY A 70 11.89 11.01 -9.60
CA GLY A 70 11.55 9.69 -9.05
C GLY A 70 12.59 8.61 -9.36
N SER A 71 12.94 7.83 -8.35
CA SER A 71 13.92 6.75 -8.46
C SER A 71 13.24 5.38 -8.38
N LEU A 72 13.56 4.47 -9.31
CA LEU A 72 13.18 3.06 -9.20
C LEU A 72 14.09 2.41 -8.14
N LEU A 73 13.54 2.07 -6.99
CA LEU A 73 14.28 1.40 -5.92
C LEU A 73 14.42 -0.10 -6.16
N ALA A 74 13.36 -0.74 -6.67
CA ALA A 74 13.34 -2.17 -6.92
C ALA A 74 12.33 -2.54 -8.00
N GLU A 75 12.67 -3.58 -8.76
CA GLU A 75 11.76 -4.31 -9.63
C GLU A 75 11.82 -5.80 -9.24
N VAL A 76 10.67 -6.38 -8.95
CA VAL A 76 10.55 -7.80 -8.58
C VAL A 76 9.53 -8.49 -9.47
N LYS A 77 9.85 -9.71 -9.89
CA LYS A 77 9.04 -10.49 -10.81
C LYS A 77 8.62 -11.81 -10.17
N GLY A 78 7.34 -12.14 -10.25
CA GLY A 78 6.76 -13.36 -9.72
C GLY A 78 5.85 -14.03 -10.75
N HIS A 79 5.74 -15.35 -10.66
CA HIS A 79 4.75 -16.08 -11.46
C HIS A 79 3.32 -15.55 -11.23
N GLY A 80 2.57 -15.45 -12.33
CA GLY A 80 1.22 -14.92 -12.37
C GLY A 80 0.12 -15.87 -11.89
N ASN A 81 0.45 -17.15 -11.71
CA ASN A 81 -0.52 -18.15 -11.26
C ASN A 81 -1.20 -17.70 -9.96
N LEU A 82 -2.54 -17.64 -10.00
CA LEU A 82 -3.40 -17.36 -8.85
C LEU A 82 -3.15 -16.02 -8.14
N CYS A 83 -2.46 -15.07 -8.78
CA CYS A 83 -2.12 -13.77 -8.17
C CYS A 83 -1.41 -13.88 -6.82
N ILE A 84 -0.61 -14.94 -6.60
CA ILE A 84 0.01 -15.24 -5.31
C ILE A 84 0.76 -14.03 -4.72
N PRO A 85 1.64 -13.32 -5.46
CA PRO A 85 2.35 -12.18 -4.89
C PRO A 85 1.44 -11.04 -4.40
N ILE A 86 0.27 -10.86 -5.00
CA ILE A 86 -0.71 -9.85 -4.59
C ILE A 86 -1.48 -10.35 -3.36
N ALA A 87 -1.87 -11.63 -3.34
CA ALA A 87 -2.53 -12.26 -2.21
C ALA A 87 -1.64 -12.22 -0.95
N ASP A 88 -0.37 -12.60 -1.08
CA ASP A 88 0.64 -12.54 -0.03
C ASP A 88 0.84 -11.11 0.49
N PHE A 89 0.74 -10.11 -0.39
CA PHE A 89 0.84 -8.69 -0.02
C PHE A 89 -0.39 -8.24 0.79
N PHE A 90 -1.60 -8.62 0.36
CA PHE A 90 -2.84 -8.39 1.13
C PHE A 90 -2.77 -9.04 2.52
N GLU A 91 -2.35 -10.30 2.57
CA GLU A 91 -2.21 -11.04 3.83
C GLU A 91 -1.16 -10.39 4.73
N THR A 92 0.01 -10.04 4.19
CA THR A 92 1.07 -9.35 4.93
C THR A 92 0.57 -8.03 5.52
N CYS A 93 -0.05 -7.17 4.70
CA CYS A 93 -0.59 -5.90 5.17
C CYS A 93 -1.71 -6.11 6.20
N GLY A 94 -2.59 -7.10 5.99
CA GLY A 94 -3.69 -7.41 6.88
C GLY A 94 -3.23 -7.91 8.26
N ASN A 95 -2.25 -8.81 8.29
CA ASN A 95 -1.67 -9.35 9.51
C ASN A 95 -0.91 -8.29 10.31
N ILE A 96 -0.18 -7.39 9.63
CA ILE A 96 0.50 -6.28 10.31
C ILE A 96 -0.53 -5.26 10.83
N THR A 97 -1.51 -4.90 10.01
CA THR A 97 -2.57 -3.93 10.37
C THR A 97 -3.38 -4.39 11.57
N SER A 98 -3.69 -5.69 11.64
CA SER A 98 -4.42 -6.31 12.77
C SER A 98 -3.55 -6.57 14.01
N GLY A 99 -2.22 -6.40 13.91
CA GLY A 99 -1.29 -6.71 15.00
C GLY A 99 -1.08 -8.21 15.24
N ILE A 100 -1.52 -9.08 14.32
CA ILE A 100 -1.26 -10.52 14.36
C ILE A 100 0.23 -10.81 14.12
N ALA A 101 0.87 -10.01 13.25
CA ALA A 101 2.29 -10.16 12.93
C ALA A 101 3.03 -8.83 13.00
N PHE A 102 4.30 -8.88 13.40
CA PHE A 102 5.22 -7.74 13.38
C PHE A 102 6.14 -7.75 12.16
N GLU A 103 6.09 -8.79 11.34
CA GLU A 103 6.77 -8.86 10.07
C GLU A 103 5.96 -9.71 9.10
N GLY A 104 6.14 -9.46 7.81
CA GLY A 104 5.61 -10.29 6.75
C GLY A 104 6.54 -10.32 5.55
N SER A 105 6.26 -11.22 4.62
CA SER A 105 7.13 -11.51 3.49
C SER A 105 6.30 -11.86 2.27
N VAL A 106 6.58 -11.21 1.15
CA VAL A 106 5.98 -11.49 -0.15
C VAL A 106 7.05 -12.12 -1.03
N VAL A 107 6.77 -13.33 -1.52
CA VAL A 107 7.74 -14.11 -2.31
C VAL A 107 7.54 -13.88 -3.79
N PHE A 108 8.63 -13.47 -4.46
CA PHE A 108 8.69 -13.29 -5.90
C PHE A 108 9.62 -14.34 -6.49
N ALA A 109 9.05 -15.33 -7.17
CA ALA A 109 9.79 -16.38 -7.86
C ALA A 109 9.69 -16.19 -9.38
N GLU A 110 10.82 -15.91 -10.01
CA GLU A 110 10.94 -15.73 -11.46
C GLU A 110 10.99 -17.08 -12.19
N PRO A 111 10.48 -17.15 -13.44
CA PRO A 111 10.63 -18.33 -14.30
C PRO A 111 12.08 -18.77 -14.53
N GLY A 112 13.06 -17.86 -14.34
CA GLY A 112 14.50 -18.13 -14.44
C GLY A 112 15.17 -18.62 -13.16
N GLY A 113 14.40 -18.98 -12.12
CA GLY A 113 14.94 -19.50 -10.85
C GLY A 113 15.47 -18.45 -9.88
N LYS A 114 15.43 -17.16 -10.25
CA LYS A 114 15.66 -16.05 -9.32
C LYS A 114 14.50 -15.95 -8.33
N LYS A 115 14.83 -15.81 -7.05
CA LYS A 115 13.85 -15.66 -5.98
C LYS A 115 14.23 -14.45 -5.14
N SER A 116 13.25 -13.57 -4.93
CA SER A 116 13.38 -12.39 -4.10
C SER A 116 12.24 -12.36 -3.09
N ILE A 117 12.51 -11.86 -1.88
CA ILE A 117 11.51 -11.70 -0.83
C ILE A 117 11.42 -10.22 -0.50
N LEU A 118 10.24 -9.65 -0.67
CA LEU A 118 9.93 -8.32 -0.15
C LEU A 118 9.52 -8.48 1.32
N LYS A 119 10.38 -8.03 2.23
CA LYS A 119 10.16 -8.10 3.67
C LYS A 119 9.60 -6.77 4.16
N ILE A 120 8.52 -6.83 4.93
CA ILE A 120 7.90 -5.67 5.60
C ILE A 120 7.99 -5.92 7.11
N GLU A 121 8.69 -5.05 7.83
CA GLU A 121 8.95 -5.18 9.26
C GLU A 121 8.27 -4.02 9.99
N ALA A 122 7.33 -4.33 10.87
CA ALA A 122 6.57 -3.35 11.63
C ALA A 122 7.35 -2.83 12.84
N LEU A 123 7.37 -1.52 12.96
CA LEU A 123 7.90 -0.77 14.07
C LEU A 123 6.71 -0.12 14.78
N LYS A 124 6.36 -0.66 15.95
CA LYS A 124 5.32 -0.05 16.79
C LYS A 124 5.87 1.26 17.37
N ARG A 125 5.36 2.37 16.85
CA ARG A 125 5.58 3.69 17.41
C ARG A 125 4.55 3.86 18.53
N ILE A 126 5.03 3.81 19.77
CA ILE A 126 4.22 4.24 20.92
C ILE A 126 4.09 5.76 20.78
N GLY A 127 3.11 6.21 19.99
CA GLY A 127 2.68 7.60 19.99
C GLY A 127 2.05 7.87 21.34
N ALA A 128 2.63 8.84 22.05
CA ALA A 128 2.23 9.31 23.36
C ALA A 128 0.75 9.69 23.41
N GLU A 129 0.27 9.99 24.62
CA GLU A 129 -1.01 10.64 24.94
C GLU A 129 -1.17 12.00 24.20
N GLN A 130 -1.28 11.96 22.87
CA GLN A 130 -1.62 13.10 22.04
C GLN A 130 -3.14 13.16 21.96
N ASP A 131 -3.70 14.34 22.23
CA ASP A 131 -5.12 14.61 21.99
C ASP A 131 -5.46 14.21 20.55
N ASP A 132 -6.22 13.12 20.42
CA ASP A 132 -6.61 12.59 19.11
C ASP A 132 -7.60 13.58 18.49
N GLU A 133 -7.13 14.40 17.55
CA GLU A 133 -7.98 15.28 16.76
C GLU A 133 -9.15 14.45 16.20
N PRO A 134 -10.40 14.93 16.25
CA PRO A 134 -11.51 14.17 15.67
C PRO A 134 -11.28 13.93 14.17
N PRO A 135 -11.74 12.78 13.62
CA PRO A 135 -11.64 12.51 12.19
C PRO A 135 -12.37 13.57 11.38
N ILE A 136 -11.88 13.82 10.16
CA ILE A 136 -12.42 14.84 9.25
C ILE A 136 -13.92 14.66 8.99
N ILE A 137 -14.37 13.42 8.92
CA ILE A 137 -15.77 13.02 8.81
C ILE A 137 -16.13 12.02 9.90
N PRO A 138 -17.42 11.91 10.30
CA PRO A 138 -17.88 10.84 11.17
C PRO A 138 -17.47 9.47 10.60
N TYR A 139 -16.70 8.71 11.37
CA TYR A 139 -16.11 7.46 10.91
C TYR A 139 -16.29 6.37 11.95
N HIS A 140 -16.69 5.18 11.51
CA HIS A 140 -16.71 4.02 12.39
C HIS A 140 -15.28 3.68 12.80
N ARG A 141 -14.96 3.77 14.09
CA ARG A 141 -13.62 3.50 14.59
C ARG A 141 -13.11 2.15 14.07
N PRO A 142 -11.89 2.11 13.49
CA PRO A 142 -11.18 0.88 13.17
C PRO A 142 -11.15 -0.08 14.37
N GLN A 143 -11.22 -1.38 14.08
CA GLN A 143 -11.05 -2.40 15.11
C GLN A 143 -9.59 -2.48 15.56
N TYR A 144 -8.69 -2.26 14.61
CA TYR A 144 -7.24 -2.29 14.74
C TYR A 144 -6.69 -0.93 14.34
N ASN A 145 -6.13 -0.20 15.30
CA ASN A 145 -5.60 1.14 15.02
C ASN A 145 -4.14 1.04 14.52
N CYS A 146 -3.96 1.11 13.20
CA CYS A 146 -2.64 1.02 12.59
C CYS A 146 -1.87 2.36 12.53
N ARG A 147 -2.46 3.47 13.00
CA ARG A 147 -1.85 4.82 12.98
C ARG A 147 -0.58 4.93 13.82
N GLY A 148 -0.37 4.01 14.76
CA GLY A 148 0.84 3.92 15.58
C GLY A 148 1.93 3.00 15.00
N ILE A 149 1.83 2.63 13.72
CA ILE A 149 2.76 1.67 13.11
C ILE A 149 3.52 2.36 11.97
N SER A 150 4.85 2.32 12.04
CA SER A 150 5.71 2.51 10.88
C SER A 150 6.30 1.17 10.45
N VAL A 151 6.86 1.09 9.26
CA VAL A 151 7.44 -0.13 8.71
C VAL A 151 8.79 0.15 8.05
N ASN A 152 9.66 -0.85 8.08
CA ASN A 152 10.81 -0.94 7.20
C ASN A 152 10.48 -1.90 6.06
N ILE A 153 10.85 -1.53 4.84
CA ILE A 153 10.68 -2.36 3.65
C ILE A 153 12.06 -2.68 3.10
N ALA A 154 12.36 -3.96 2.93
CA ALA A 154 13.62 -4.42 2.37
C ALA A 154 13.39 -5.53 1.36
N LEU A 155 14.25 -5.60 0.35
CA LEU A 155 14.30 -6.68 -0.60
C LEU A 155 15.43 -7.64 -0.25
N ILE A 156 15.14 -8.92 -0.17
CA ILE A 156 16.13 -9.97 0.09
C ILE A 156 16.25 -10.84 -1.15
N ASN A 157 17.42 -10.84 -1.79
CA ASN A 157 17.70 -11.79 -2.86
C ASN A 157 18.07 -13.14 -2.24
N MET A 158 17.32 -14.20 -2.56
CA MET A 158 17.49 -15.49 -1.92
C MET A 158 18.76 -16.24 -2.34
N GLN A 159 19.31 -15.92 -3.51
CA GLN A 159 20.53 -16.53 -4.03
C GLN A 159 21.77 -15.90 -3.41
N THR A 160 21.84 -14.57 -3.38
CA THR A 160 22.99 -13.82 -2.85
C THR A 160 22.90 -13.55 -1.35
N LYS A 161 21.72 -13.73 -0.74
CA LYS A 161 21.39 -13.35 0.65
C LYS A 161 21.59 -11.87 0.97
N VAL A 162 21.73 -11.04 -0.06
CA VAL A 162 21.85 -9.58 0.09
C VAL A 162 20.49 -9.00 0.48
N ARG A 163 20.49 -8.18 1.54
CA ARG A 163 19.33 -7.39 1.98
C ARG A 163 19.53 -5.94 1.52
N THR A 164 18.65 -5.49 0.63
CA THR A 164 18.62 -4.11 0.13
C THR A 164 17.48 -3.36 0.83
N PRO A 165 17.76 -2.40 1.72
CA PRO A 165 16.73 -1.55 2.30
C PRO A 165 16.12 -0.66 1.21
N LEU A 166 14.79 -0.58 1.16
CA LEU A 166 14.05 0.27 0.21
C LEU A 166 13.51 1.51 0.91
N PHE A 167 12.74 1.29 1.98
CA PHE A 167 12.25 2.36 2.85
C PHE A 167 12.53 2.00 4.30
N ASN A 168 12.93 3.00 5.08
CA ASN A 168 13.03 2.88 6.52
C ASN A 168 12.03 3.85 7.13
N ASP A 169 11.31 3.38 8.13
CA ASP A 169 10.41 4.20 8.95
C ASP A 169 9.30 4.93 8.16
N ILE A 170 8.64 4.23 7.24
CA ILE A 170 7.47 4.75 6.51
C ILE A 170 6.18 4.33 7.21
N SER A 171 5.14 5.16 7.25
CA SER A 171 3.87 4.77 7.87
C SER A 171 3.21 3.60 7.17
N LEU A 172 2.64 2.70 7.97
CA LEU A 172 1.86 1.59 7.43
C LEU A 172 0.65 2.09 6.63
N GLN A 173 0.08 3.24 7.01
CA GLN A 173 -0.98 3.89 6.26
C GLN A 173 -0.54 4.25 4.84
N ALA A 174 0.66 4.84 4.66
CA ALA A 174 1.18 5.15 3.33
C ALA A 174 1.45 3.89 2.50
N VAL A 175 1.97 2.83 3.11
CA VAL A 175 2.22 1.56 2.43
C VAL A 175 0.92 0.88 2.00
N ASN A 176 -0.06 0.80 2.90
CA ASN A 176 -1.38 0.27 2.59
C ASN A 176 -2.01 1.09 1.46
N TYR A 177 -2.00 2.42 1.52
CA TYR A 177 -2.53 3.24 0.43
C TYR A 177 -1.80 3.01 -0.89
N ALA A 178 -0.46 3.01 -0.91
CA ALA A 178 0.31 2.76 -2.12
C ALA A 178 -0.02 1.40 -2.73
N PHE A 179 -0.22 0.37 -1.90
CA PHE A 179 -0.65 -0.94 -2.37
C PHE A 179 -2.07 -0.89 -2.94
N LEU A 180 -3.05 -0.41 -2.18
CA LEU A 180 -4.46 -0.35 -2.58
C LEU A 180 -4.68 0.49 -3.86
N SER A 181 -3.94 1.60 -4.00
CA SER A 181 -3.97 2.49 -5.17
C SER A 181 -3.17 1.96 -6.37
N SER A 182 -2.28 0.98 -6.18
CA SER A 182 -1.53 0.30 -7.25
C SER A 182 -2.26 -0.88 -7.89
N ILE A 183 -3.31 -1.37 -7.22
CA ILE A 183 -4.18 -2.46 -7.68
C ILE A 183 -5.14 -2.12 -8.90
N PRO A 184 -5.23 -0.90 -9.49
CA PRO A 184 -6.17 -0.65 -10.59
C PRO A 184 -5.80 -1.17 -11.99
N ALA A 185 -6.87 -1.43 -12.74
CA ALA A 185 -6.97 -1.72 -14.19
C ALA A 185 -6.41 -3.05 -14.71
N PHE A 186 -5.34 -3.66 -14.18
CA PHE A 186 -4.92 -4.99 -14.71
C PHE A 186 -5.87 -6.12 -14.32
N MET A 187 -6.61 -5.97 -13.22
CA MET A 187 -7.76 -6.80 -12.87
C MET A 187 -9.05 -6.46 -13.65
N LYS A 188 -9.04 -5.38 -14.47
CA LYS A 188 -10.18 -4.93 -15.30
C LYS A 188 -9.92 -5.04 -16.80
N ARG A 189 -8.65 -5.05 -17.24
CA ARG A 189 -8.27 -4.85 -18.65
C ARG A 189 -8.15 -6.17 -19.39
N ASN A 190 -9.02 -6.31 -20.38
CA ASN A 190 -8.89 -7.21 -21.52
C ASN A 190 -7.78 -6.81 -22.50
N ASP A 191 -6.84 -5.91 -22.12
CA ASP A 191 -5.87 -5.28 -23.05
C ASP A 191 -4.79 -6.24 -23.57
N ILE A 192 -4.81 -7.51 -23.14
CA ILE A 192 -3.93 -8.57 -23.67
C ILE A 192 -4.75 -9.71 -24.30
N GLY A 193 -6.07 -9.56 -24.47
CA GLY A 193 -6.94 -10.62 -25.01
C GLY A 193 -7.07 -11.86 -24.09
N ILE A 194 -6.60 -11.77 -22.85
CA ILE A 194 -6.73 -12.80 -21.81
C ILE A 194 -7.70 -12.25 -20.75
N LYS A 195 -8.72 -13.04 -20.36
CA LYS A 195 -9.76 -12.57 -19.45
C LYS A 195 -9.25 -12.68 -18.01
N ASN A 196 -9.64 -11.76 -17.14
CA ASN A 196 -9.31 -11.82 -15.70
C ASN A 196 -9.78 -13.12 -15.00
N ALA A 197 -10.77 -13.81 -15.57
CA ALA A 197 -11.24 -15.11 -15.10
C ALA A 197 -10.18 -16.23 -15.26
N ASP A 198 -9.15 -16.01 -16.08
CA ASP A 198 -8.10 -16.99 -16.34
C ASP A 198 -7.03 -17.02 -15.23
N PHE A 199 -6.96 -15.98 -14.38
CA PHE A 199 -5.93 -15.83 -13.35
C PHE A 199 -6.42 -15.84 -11.90
N ILE A 200 -7.70 -15.52 -11.65
CA ILE A 200 -8.26 -15.37 -10.30
C ILE A 200 -9.57 -16.15 -10.20
N SER A 201 -9.65 -17.07 -9.23
CA SER A 201 -10.87 -17.82 -8.95
C SER A 201 -11.98 -16.92 -8.35
N LYS A 202 -13.24 -17.36 -8.43
CA LYS A 202 -14.37 -16.63 -7.83
C LYS A 202 -14.18 -16.40 -6.32
N ASP A 203 -13.69 -17.43 -5.62
CA ASP A 203 -13.43 -17.34 -4.18
C ASP A 203 -12.30 -16.34 -3.88
N GLN A 204 -11.24 -16.32 -4.68
CA GLN A 204 -10.15 -15.35 -4.52
C GLN A 204 -10.62 -13.91 -4.74
N LYS A 205 -11.50 -13.66 -5.72
CA LYS A 205 -12.10 -12.34 -5.92
C LYS A 205 -12.86 -11.88 -4.67
N GLN A 206 -13.66 -12.77 -4.08
CA GLN A 206 -14.39 -12.45 -2.86
C GLN A 206 -13.45 -12.14 -1.70
N HIS A 207 -12.37 -12.92 -1.52
CA HIS A 207 -11.36 -12.64 -0.50
C HIS A 207 -10.65 -11.31 -0.74
N PHE A 208 -10.30 -10.97 -1.97
CA PHE A 208 -9.71 -9.67 -2.30
C PHE A 208 -10.67 -8.51 -2.02
N ARG A 209 -11.98 -8.66 -2.29
CA ARG A 209 -12.97 -7.64 -1.93
C ARG A 209 -12.96 -7.39 -0.43
N PHE A 210 -12.97 -8.45 0.38
CA PHE A 210 -12.91 -8.33 1.83
C PHE A 210 -11.59 -7.71 2.31
N ALA A 211 -10.44 -8.18 1.81
CA ALA A 211 -9.13 -7.69 2.21
C ALA A 211 -8.94 -6.22 1.85
N TRP A 212 -9.43 -5.79 0.68
CA TRP A 212 -9.37 -4.40 0.23
C TRP A 212 -10.21 -3.48 1.13
N CYS A 213 -11.47 -3.85 1.40
CA CYS A 213 -12.33 -3.11 2.33
C CYS A 213 -11.75 -3.07 3.77
N PHE A 214 -11.20 -4.19 4.24
CA PHE A 214 -10.55 -4.29 5.54
C PHE A 214 -9.37 -3.32 5.64
N LEU A 215 -8.41 -3.38 4.71
CA LEU A 215 -7.24 -2.52 4.73
C LEU A 215 -7.61 -1.04 4.60
N ARG A 216 -8.59 -0.68 3.77
CA ARG A 216 -9.07 0.72 3.68
C ARG A 216 -9.58 1.21 5.03
N LYS A 217 -10.47 0.42 5.64
CA LYS A 217 -11.09 0.78 6.91
C LYS A 217 -10.04 0.94 8.01
N GLU A 218 -9.19 -0.06 8.17
CA GLU A 218 -8.23 -0.08 9.28
C GLU A 218 -7.09 0.93 9.08
N SER A 219 -6.85 1.38 7.84
CA SER A 219 -5.91 2.46 7.51
C SER A 219 -6.48 3.87 7.62
N TRP A 220 -7.74 4.03 8.08
CA TRP A 220 -8.44 5.31 8.17
C TRP A 220 -8.58 6.03 6.81
N LEU A 221 -8.89 5.27 5.76
CA LEU A 221 -9.34 5.81 4.48
C LEU A 221 -10.86 6.00 4.48
N THR A 222 -11.42 6.82 3.59
CA THR A 222 -12.87 7.02 3.48
C THR A 222 -13.60 5.66 3.32
N PRO A 223 -14.89 5.55 3.66
CA PRO A 223 -15.64 4.31 3.41
C PRO A 223 -15.63 3.94 1.93
N VAL A 224 -15.71 2.64 1.61
CA VAL A 224 -15.80 2.17 0.23
C VAL A 224 -17.24 2.30 -0.25
N GLU A 225 -17.46 2.97 -1.37
CA GLU A 225 -18.74 2.91 -2.07
C GLU A 225 -18.86 1.57 -2.80
N MET A 226 -20.01 0.90 -2.68
CA MET A 226 -20.21 -0.42 -3.32
C MET A 226 -19.96 -0.39 -4.84
N GLY A 227 -20.28 0.74 -5.51
CA GLY A 227 -20.02 0.92 -6.93
C GLY A 227 -18.52 0.95 -7.29
N GLU A 228 -17.66 1.49 -6.42
CA GLU A 228 -16.21 1.49 -6.60
C GLU A 228 -15.65 0.06 -6.53
N LEU A 229 -16.14 -0.71 -5.56
CA LEU A 229 -15.79 -2.11 -5.36
C LEU A 229 -16.23 -2.98 -6.54
N ASP A 230 -17.42 -2.75 -7.08
CA ASP A 230 -17.95 -3.49 -8.24
C ASP A 230 -17.19 -3.15 -9.53
N LEU A 231 -16.69 -1.93 -9.67
CA LEU A 231 -15.78 -1.59 -10.74
C LEU A 231 -14.44 -2.28 -10.58
N LEU A 232 -13.89 -2.38 -9.35
CA LEU A 232 -12.56 -2.95 -9.06
C LEU A 232 -12.51 -4.47 -9.13
N LEU A 233 -13.53 -5.12 -8.60
CA LEU A 233 -13.61 -6.56 -8.41
C LEU A 233 -15.04 -7.03 -8.72
N PRO A 234 -15.49 -7.03 -9.98
CA PRO A 234 -16.89 -7.36 -10.31
C PRO A 234 -17.27 -8.77 -9.79
N PRO A 235 -18.53 -8.94 -9.36
CA PRO A 235 -19.03 -10.18 -8.75
C PRO A 235 -18.99 -11.41 -9.67
#